data_AF-A0A969B841-F1
#
_entry.id   AF-A0A969B841-F1
#
_cell.length_a   1.000
_cell.length_b   1.000
_cell.length_c   1.000
_cell.angle_alpha   90.00
_cell.angle_beta   90.00
_cell.angle_gamma   90.00
#
_symmetry.space_group_name_H-M   'P 1'
#
loop_
_entity.id
_entity.type
_entity.pdbx_description
1 polymer ?
#
loop_
_entity_poly.entity_id
_entity_poly.type
_entity_poly.pdbx_seq_one_letter_code
_entity_poly.pdbx_strand_id
1 'polypeptide(L)' 'MFPASKVVHFNEISRELNVEYEDMVFFDDDPVNIEDVTNLGVKSIFVDNGLNINCLKAHFPGVAQEFVNGYLQS' A
#
# COMPACT_ATOMS: atom_id res chain seq x y z
N MET A 1 15.23 -16.72 -2.04
CA MET A 1 13.79 -16.42 -2.07
C MET A 1 13.33 -16.40 -0.63
N PHE A 2 13.12 -15.20 -0.07
CA PHE A 2 12.80 -14.97 1.34
C PHE A 2 11.38 -15.49 1.68
N PRO A 3 11.09 -15.82 2.96
CA PRO A 3 9.98 -16.69 3.31
C PRO A 3 8.64 -15.95 3.30
N ALA A 4 7.63 -16.60 2.71
CA ALA A 4 6.24 -16.18 2.52
C ALA A 4 6.01 -15.04 1.50
N SER A 5 5.36 -15.39 0.39
CA SER A 5 4.84 -14.42 -0.60
C SER A 5 3.96 -13.38 0.10
N LYS A 6 3.98 -12.13 -0.36
CA LYS A 6 3.08 -11.07 0.10
C LYS A 6 1.60 -11.48 -0.03
N VAL A 7 1.28 -12.42 -0.91
CA VAL A 7 -0.05 -13.04 -1.00
C VAL A 7 -0.51 -13.64 0.33
N VAL A 8 0.38 -14.31 1.08
CA VAL A 8 0.03 -14.90 2.38
C VAL A 8 -0.35 -13.79 3.38
N HIS A 9 0.46 -12.74 3.46
CA HIS A 9 0.19 -11.59 4.33
C HIS A 9 -1.14 -10.90 3.98
N PHE A 10 -1.44 -10.71 2.68
CA PHE A 10 -2.69 -10.08 2.26
C PHE A 10 -3.92 -10.94 2.59
N ASN A 11 -3.83 -12.27 2.45
CA ASN A 11 -4.90 -13.17 2.90
C ASN A 11 -5.16 -13.06 4.41
N GLU A 12 -4.10 -12.99 5.22
CA GLU A 12 -4.22 -12.84 6.67
C GLU A 12 -4.84 -11.48 7.04
N ILE A 13 -4.35 -10.39 6.45
CA ILE A 13 -4.87 -9.03 6.69
C ILE A 13 -6.34 -8.92 6.30
N SER A 14 -6.72 -9.42 5.11
CA SER A 14 -8.12 -9.41 4.66
C SER A 14 -9.03 -10.14 5.64
N ARG A 15 -8.61 -11.33 6.10
CA ARG A 15 -9.36 -12.13 7.07
C ARG A 15 -9.45 -11.47 8.44
N GLU A 16 -8.35 -10.91 8.95
CA GLU A 16 -8.30 -10.32 10.29
C GLU A 16 -9.02 -8.98 10.39
N LEU A 17 -8.94 -8.16 9.34
CA LEU A 17 -9.58 -6.84 9.30
C LEU A 17 -10.97 -6.88 8.67
N ASN A 18 -11.36 -8.00 8.05
CA ASN A 18 -12.59 -8.14 7.26
C ASN A 18 -12.73 -7.02 6.22
N VAL A 19 -11.65 -6.83 5.45
CA VAL A 19 -11.55 -5.85 4.36
C VAL A 19 -11.31 -6.60 3.05
N GLU A 20 -12.07 -6.26 2.01
CA GLU A 20 -11.93 -6.83 0.68
C GLU A 20 -10.68 -6.30 -0.03
N TYR A 21 -10.07 -7.08 -0.94
CA TYR A 21 -8.85 -6.67 -1.63
C TYR A 21 -9.00 -5.37 -2.43
N GLU A 22 -10.17 -5.16 -3.03
CA GLU A 22 -10.48 -3.97 -3.83
C GLU A 22 -10.47 -2.67 -3.02
N ASP A 23 -10.68 -2.78 -1.70
CA ASP A 23 -10.63 -1.67 -0.75
C ASP A 23 -9.22 -1.44 -0.16
N MET A 24 -8.24 -2.26 -0.56
CA MET A 24 -6.87 -2.16 -0.08
C MET A 24 -5.96 -1.38 -1.03
N VAL A 25 -4.96 -0.73 -0.45
CA VAL A 25 -3.90 -0.02 -1.16
C VAL A 25 -2.56 -0.51 -0.66
N PHE A 26 -1.67 -0.83 -1.59
CA PHE A 26 -0.35 -1.36 -1.29
C PHE A 26 0.74 -0.53 -1.97
N PHE A 27 1.81 -0.23 -1.23
CA PHE A 27 3.00 0.45 -1.75
C PHE A 27 4.23 -0.42 -1.45
N ASP A 28 5.04 -0.70 -2.46
CA ASP A 28 6.25 -1.52 -2.34
C ASP A 28 7.27 -1.12 -3.42
N ASP A 29 8.56 -1.30 -3.13
CA ASP A 29 9.68 -1.02 -4.04
C ASP A 29 10.15 -2.26 -4.80
N ASP A 30 9.56 -3.43 -4.54
CA ASP A 30 9.82 -4.67 -5.27
C ASP A 30 8.74 -4.90 -6.34
N PRO A 31 9.08 -4.87 -7.65
CA PRO A 31 8.10 -5.05 -8.72
C PRO A 31 7.44 -6.44 -8.69
N VAL A 32 8.10 -7.46 -8.15
CA VAL A 32 7.51 -8.82 -8.05
C VAL A 32 6.39 -8.82 -7.01
N ASN A 33 6.58 -8.13 -5.88
CA ASN A 33 5.52 -7.99 -4.88
C ASN A 33 4.34 -7.18 -5.43
N ILE A 34 4.62 -6.14 -6.22
CA ILE A 34 3.57 -5.33 -6.87
C ILE A 34 2.74 -6.20 -7.81
N GLU A 35 3.36 -7.01 -8.65
CA GLU A 35 2.66 -7.92 -9.56
C GLU A 35 1.82 -8.95 -8.80
N ASP A 36 2.44 -9.67 -7.85
CA ASP A 36 1.78 -10.69 -7.03
C ASP A 36 0.53 -10.17 -6.33
N VAL A 37 0.62 -8.99 -5.72
CA VAL A 37 -0.47 -8.39 -4.93
C VAL A 37 -1.52 -7.73 -5.84
N THR A 38 -1.13 -7.17 -6.99
CA THR A 38 -2.08 -6.68 -8.00
C THR A 38 -2.98 -7.81 -8.51
N ASN A 39 -2.42 -9.00 -8.71
CA ASN A 39 -3.17 -10.17 -9.15
C ASN A 39 -4.24 -10.64 -8.14
N LEU A 40 -4.20 -10.18 -6.89
CA LEU A 40 -5.25 -10.41 -5.89
C LEU A 40 -6.43 -9.43 -5.99
N GLY A 41 -6.31 -8.34 -6.76
CA GLY A 41 -7.30 -7.27 -6.84
C GLY A 41 -6.97 -6.04 -5.99
N VAL A 42 -5.83 -6.03 -5.30
CA VAL A 42 -5.36 -4.89 -4.50
C VAL A 42 -4.80 -3.79 -5.40
N LYS A 43 -5.11 -2.53 -5.10
CA LYS A 43 -4.48 -1.38 -5.77
C LYS A 43 -3.02 -1.24 -5.32
N SER A 44 -2.10 -1.78 -6.12
CA SER A 44 -0.67 -1.78 -5.81
C SER A 44 0.08 -0.68 -6.58
N ILE A 45 0.94 0.06 -5.88
CA ILE A 45 1.66 1.22 -6.40
C ILE A 45 3.17 1.00 -6.18
N PHE A 46 3.91 0.87 -7.28
CA PHE A 46 5.37 0.77 -7.24
C PHE A 46 5.99 2.10 -6.79
N VAL A 47 6.89 2.04 -5.81
CA VAL A 47 7.58 3.22 -5.27
C VAL A 47 9.10 3.03 -5.27
N ASP A 48 9.76 3.54 -6.31
CA ASP A 48 11.20 3.34 -6.56
C ASP A 48 12.15 3.89 -5.47
N ASN A 49 11.68 4.83 -4.66
CA ASN A 49 12.42 5.46 -3.56
C ASN A 49 11.57 5.55 -2.28
N GLY A 50 10.70 4.55 -2.08
CA GLY A 50 9.78 4.51 -0.95
C GLY A 50 8.65 5.54 -1.02
N LEU A 51 7.76 5.47 -0.03
CA LEU A 51 6.59 6.33 0.04
C LEU A 51 6.99 7.77 0.40
N ASN A 52 6.59 8.73 -0.43
CA ASN A 52 6.78 10.16 -0.16
C ASN A 52 5.46 10.94 -0.31
N ILE A 53 5.46 12.18 0.19
CA ILE A 53 4.28 13.06 0.17
C ILE A 53 3.75 13.28 -1.25
N ASN A 54 4.60 13.32 -2.27
CA ASN A 54 4.13 13.50 -3.65
C ASN A 54 3.38 12.25 -4.15
N CYS A 55 3.84 11.06 -3.78
CA CYS A 55 3.13 9.81 -4.06
C CYS A 55 1.76 9.76 -3.37
N LEU A 56 1.69 10.17 -2.09
CA LEU A 56 0.43 10.30 -1.38
C LEU A 56 -0.49 11.35 -2.03
N LYS A 57 0.03 12.52 -2.41
CA LYS A 57 -0.77 13.56 -3.10
C LYS A 57 -1.33 13.08 -4.43
N ALA A 58 -0.57 12.29 -5.19
CA ALA A 58 -0.98 11.77 -6.49
C ALA A 58 -2.11 10.75 -6.38
N HIS A 59 -2.10 9.90 -5.34
CA HIS A 59 -3.04 8.78 -5.23
C HIS A 59 -4.13 8.99 -4.17
N PHE A 60 -3.88 9.80 -3.15
CA PHE A 60 -4.73 10.04 -1.97
C PHE A 60 -4.60 11.49 -1.45
N PRO A 61 -5.05 12.51 -2.21
CA PRO A 61 -4.84 13.91 -1.86
C PRO A 61 -5.45 14.32 -0.51
N GLY A 62 -6.58 13.73 -0.10
CA GLY A 62 -7.18 13.98 1.22
C GLY A 62 -6.31 13.50 2.37
N VAL A 63 -5.83 12.25 2.29
CA VAL A 63 -4.90 11.66 3.27
C VAL A 63 -3.59 12.45 3.31
N ALA A 64 -3.07 12.86 2.16
CA ALA A 64 -1.85 13.65 2.10
C ALA A 64 -1.99 15.00 2.84
N GLN A 65 -3.16 15.65 2.76
CA GLN A 65 -3.42 16.90 3.47
C GLN A 65 -3.45 16.69 4.99
N GLU A 66 -4.09 15.61 5.46
CA GLU A 66 -4.14 15.25 6.88
C GLU A 66 -2.75 14.93 7.44
N PHE A 67 -1.95 14.15 6.71
CA PHE A 67 -0.56 13.83 7.08
C PHE A 67 0.30 15.10 7.22
N VAL A 68 0.21 16.03 6.26
CA VAL A 68 0.95 17.29 6.31
C VAL A 68 0.50 18.14 7.50
N ASN A 69 -0.80 18.21 7.76
CA ASN A 69 -1.34 18.97 8.88
C ASN A 69 -0.93 18.39 10.24
N GLY A 70 -0.90 17.07 10.37
CA GLY A 70 -0.46 16.39 11.59
C GLY A 70 1.04 16.55 11.86
N TYR A 71 1.88 16.47 10.82
CA TYR A 71 3.34 16.61 10.94
C TYR A 71 3.78 18.05 11.26
N LEU A 72 3.10 19.06 10.72
CA LEU A 72 3.42 20.47 11.00
C LEU A 72 2.97 20.95 12.39
N GLN A 73 2.21 20.13 13.13
CA GLN A 73 1.79 20.42 14.50
C GLN A 73 2.61 19.67 15.57
N SER A 74 3.60 18.86 15.19
CA SER A 74 4.53 18.14 16.08
C SER A 74 5.94 18.70 16.00
#